data_AF-A0A1I6XZC6-F1
#
_entry.id   AF-A0A1I6XZC6-F1
#
_cell.length_a   1.000
_cell.length_b   1.000
_cell.length_c   1.000
_cell.angle_alpha   90.00
_cell.angle_beta   90.00
_cell.angle_gamma   90.00
#
_symmetry.space_group_name_H-M   'P 1'
#
loop_
_entity.id
_entity.type
_entity.pdbx_description
1 polymer ?
#
loop_
_entity_poly.entity_id
_entity_poly.type
_entity_poly.pdbx_seq_one_letter_code
_entity_poly.pdbx_strand_id
1 'polypeptide(L)'
;MSALTIFDFEDHSLRTWTEEGLFWFIAKDVCAALEIKNSRDAVTKLDSDDVRVVSTDTNAGKRQTTAVNESGLYSLIFESRKPAAKKFKNG
;
A
#
# COMPACT_ATOMS: atom_id res chain seq x y z
N MET A 1 3.31 -19.92 -5.01
CA MET A 1 2.11 -19.09 -5.20
C MET A 1 1.73 -18.54 -3.86
N SER A 2 1.84 -17.23 -3.67
CA SER A 2 1.45 -16.59 -2.42
C SER A 2 -0.04 -16.28 -2.47
N ALA A 3 -0.77 -16.69 -1.45
CA ALA A 3 -2.19 -16.40 -1.35
C ALA A 3 -2.39 -14.90 -1.09
N LEU A 4 -3.32 -14.29 -1.82
CA LEU A 4 -3.78 -12.94 -1.51
C LEU A 4 -4.65 -13.01 -0.25
N THR A 5 -4.26 -12.26 0.77
CA THR A 5 -4.99 -12.10 2.02
C THR A 5 -5.63 -10.72 2.07
N ILE A 6 -6.78 -10.61 2.71
CA ILE A 6 -7.44 -9.33 2.98
C ILE A 6 -7.19 -8.99 4.44
N PHE A 7 -6.66 -7.79 4.67
CA PHE A 7 -6.51 -7.22 6.00
C PHE A 7 -7.47 -6.05 6.13
N ASP A 8 -8.45 -6.16 7.03
CA ASP A 8 -9.40 -5.08 7.29
C ASP A 8 -8.81 -4.08 8.29
N PHE A 9 -8.76 -2.82 7.88
CA PHE A 9 -8.29 -1.69 8.67
C PHE A 9 -9.35 -0.58 8.67
N GLU A 10 -9.96 -0.33 9.82
CA GLU A 10 -11.12 0.57 9.91
C GLU A 10 -12.19 0.14 8.89
N ASP A 11 -12.66 1.08 8.05
CA ASP A 11 -13.62 0.82 6.97
C ASP A 11 -12.95 0.44 5.63
N HIS A 12 -11.69 0.04 5.64
CA HIS A 12 -10.90 -0.26 4.44
C HIS A 12 -10.36 -1.68 4.42
N SER A 13 -10.62 -2.41 3.33
CA SER A 13 -10.02 -3.70 3.07
C SER A 13 -8.71 -3.54 2.29
N LEU A 14 -7.60 -3.89 2.91
CA LEU A 14 -6.26 -3.88 2.31
C LEU A 14 -5.98 -5.24 1.68
N ARG A 15 -5.72 -5.26 0.38
CA ARG A 15 -5.24 -6.47 -0.31
C ARG A 15 -3.75 -6.63 -0.10
N THR A 16 -3.35 -7.77 0.45
CA THR A 16 -1.98 -8.06 0.85
C THR A 16 -1.53 -9.45 0.41
N TRP A 17 -0.23 -9.65 0.23
CA TRP A 17 0.34 -10.99 0.08
C TRP A 17 1.78 -11.00 0.61
N THR A 18 2.30 -12.20 0.86
CA THR A 18 3.69 -12.37 1.31
C THR A 18 4.50 -13.00 0.19
N GLU A 19 5.62 -12.41 -0.20
CA GLU A 19 6.50 -12.92 -1.26
C GLU A 19 7.95 -12.78 -0.82
N GLU A 20 8.73 -13.85 -0.91
CA GLU A 20 10.15 -13.88 -0.51
C GLU A 20 10.40 -13.38 0.93
N GLY A 21 9.43 -13.59 1.83
CA GLY A 21 9.51 -13.15 3.23
C GLY A 21 9.13 -11.69 3.46
N LEU A 22 8.73 -10.96 2.42
CA LEU A 22 8.25 -9.57 2.51
C LEU A 22 6.74 -9.49 2.35
N PHE A 23 6.10 -8.62 3.11
CA PHE A 23 4.70 -8.26 2.92
C PHE A 23 4.56 -7.19 1.86
N TRP A 24 3.61 -7.41 0.97
CA TRP A 24 3.24 -6.48 -0.09
C TRP A 24 1.78 -6.08 0.07
N PHE A 25 1.52 -4.80 -0.17
CA PHE A 25 0.21 -4.18 -0.02
C PHE A 25 -0.14 -3.44 -1.31
N ILE A 26 -1.39 -3.55 -1.77
CA ILE A 26 -1.82 -2.71 -2.90
C ILE A 26 -1.81 -1.25 -2.48
N ALA A 27 -0.97 -0.44 -3.14
CA ALA A 27 -0.70 0.94 -2.74
C ALA A 27 -1.95 1.81 -2.78
N LYS A 28 -2.89 1.52 -3.70
CA LYS A 28 -4.17 2.21 -3.79
C LYS A 28 -5.03 2.01 -2.53
N ASP A 29 -5.07 0.79 -2.00
CA ASP A 29 -5.89 0.47 -0.84
C ASP A 29 -5.29 1.13 0.41
N VAL A 30 -3.97 1.08 0.54
CA VAL A 30 -3.20 1.77 1.59
C VAL A 30 -3.42 3.29 1.54
N CYS A 31 -3.29 3.90 0.37
CA CYS A 31 -3.49 5.35 0.21
C CYS A 31 -4.92 5.76 0.57
N ALA A 32 -5.92 4.95 0.21
CA ALA A 32 -7.30 5.20 0.60
C ALA A 32 -7.46 5.16 2.13
N ALA A 33 -6.94 4.11 2.78
CA ALA A 33 -6.96 3.98 4.23
C ALA A 33 -6.23 5.11 4.97
N LEU A 34 -5.20 5.68 4.35
CA LEU A 34 -4.40 6.80 4.88
C LEU A 34 -4.90 8.19 4.46
N GLU A 35 -6.03 8.28 3.76
CA GLU A 35 -6.58 9.53 3.20
C GLU A 35 -5.61 10.29 2.27
N ILE A 36 -4.70 9.56 1.62
CA ILE A 36 -3.78 10.09 0.62
C ILE A 36 -4.51 10.16 -0.71
N LYS A 37 -4.89 11.38 -1.12
CA LYS A 37 -5.73 11.61 -2.32
C LYS A 37 -5.05 11.16 -3.62
N ASN A 38 -3.75 11.36 -3.76
CA ASN A 38 -3.03 11.06 -5.00
C ASN A 38 -2.05 9.90 -4.78
N SER A 39 -2.57 8.68 -4.86
CA SER A 39 -1.77 7.47 -4.69
C SER A 39 -0.64 7.34 -5.73
N ARG A 40 -0.82 7.86 -6.94
CA ARG A 40 0.22 7.82 -7.98
C ARG A 40 1.40 8.71 -7.60
N ASP A 41 1.13 9.94 -7.18
CA ASP A 41 2.15 10.90 -6.73
C ASP A 41 2.87 10.40 -5.48
N ALA A 42 2.13 9.87 -4.50
CA ALA A 42 2.73 9.33 -3.27
C ALA A 42 3.70 8.17 -3.57
N VAL A 43 3.30 7.24 -4.45
CA VAL A 43 4.15 6.11 -4.85
C VAL A 43 5.38 6.56 -5.63
N THR A 44 5.32 7.64 -6.42
CA THR A 44 6.50 8.14 -7.16
C THR A 44 7.59 8.75 -6.26
N LYS A 45 7.29 9.00 -4.98
CA LYS A 45 8.25 9.52 -3.99
C LYS A 45 8.95 8.41 -3.21
N LEU A 46 8.52 7.16 -3.40
CA LEU A 46 9.11 6.00 -2.73
C LEU A 46 10.31 5.49 -3.53
N ASP A 47 11.21 4.80 -2.83
CA ASP A 47 12.33 4.12 -3.47
C ASP A 47 11.86 3.01 -4.40
N SER A 48 12.58 2.79 -5.50
CA SER A 48 12.22 1.78 -6.50
C SER A 48 12.15 0.37 -5.95
N ASP A 49 12.90 0.09 -4.88
CA ASP A 49 12.97 -1.22 -4.24
C ASP A 49 11.75 -1.47 -3.33
N ASP A 50 11.05 -0.41 -2.93
CA ASP A 50 9.85 -0.46 -2.09
C ASP A 50 8.56 -0.56 -2.90
N VAL A 51 8.66 -0.48 -4.22
CA VAL A 51 7.53 -0.37 -5.14
C VAL A 51 7.60 -1.43 -6.21
N ARG A 52 6.46 -2.07 -6.50
CA ARG A 52 6.35 -3.06 -7.58
C ARG A 52 5.08 -2.89 -8.38
N VAL A 53 5.17 -3.00 -9.71
CA VAL A 53 3.99 -3.13 -10.58
C VAL A 53 3.53 -4.58 -10.59
N VAL A 54 2.26 -4.80 -10.26
CA VAL A 54 1.65 -6.13 -10.21
C VAL A 54 0.39 -6.18 -11.06
N SER A 55 0.12 -7.34 -11.65
CA SER A 55 -1.14 -7.60 -12.34
C SER A 55 -2.15 -8.10 -11.33
N THR A 56 -3.28 -7.40 -11.20
CA THR A 56 -4.40 -7.82 -10.36
C THR A 56 -5.57 -8.24 -11.25
N ASP A 57 -6.15 -9.41 -10.96
CA ASP A 57 -7.38 -9.85 -11.59
C ASP A 57 -8.55 -9.10 -10.94
N THR A 58 -9.29 -8.36 -11.75
CA THR A 58 -10.53 -7.68 -11.32
C THR A 58 -11.70 -8.20 -12.16
N ASN A 59 -12.93 -8.00 -11.70
CA ASN A 59 -14.13 -8.34 -12.47
C ASN A 59 -14.18 -7.65 -13.85
N ALA A 60 -13.41 -6.57 -14.04
CA ALA A 60 -13.25 -5.85 -15.30
C ALA A 60 -12.00 -6.28 -16.12
N GLY A 61 -11.38 -7.42 -15.77
CA GLY A 61 -10.17 -7.96 -16.39
C GLY A 61 -8.89 -7.68 -15.59
N LYS A 62 -7.75 -8.08 -16.18
CA LYS A 62 -6.40 -7.85 -15.63
C LYS A 62 -6.07 -6.37 -15.66
N ARG A 63 -5.74 -5.80 -14.50
CA ARG A 63 -5.27 -4.42 -14.36
C ARG A 63 -3.90 -4.40 -13.70
N GLN A 64 -2.99 -3.65 -14.31
CA GLN A 64 -1.74 -3.31 -13.65
C GLN A 64 -2.02 -2.29 -12.54
N THR A 65 -1.50 -2.57 -11.36
CA THR A 65 -1.54 -1.68 -10.22
C THR A 65 -0.20 -1.72 -9.52
N THR A 66 -0.01 -0.80 -8.58
CA THR A 66 1.23 -0.70 -7.84
C THR A 66 1.03 -1.24 -6.44
N ALA A 67 2.02 -1.98 -5.97
CA ALA A 67 2.11 -2.43 -4.60
C ALA A 67 3.36 -1.87 -3.93
N VAL A 68 3.29 -1.79 -2.61
CA VAL A 68 4.37 -1.34 -1.74
C VAL A 68 4.71 -2.43 -0.73
N ASN A 69 5.98 -2.57 -0.40
CA ASN A 69 6.41 -3.43 0.70
C ASN A 69 6.19 -2.73 2.06
N GLU A 70 6.67 -3.32 3.16
CA GLU A 70 6.59 -2.70 4.51
C GLU A 70 7.28 -1.33 4.60
N SER A 71 8.47 -1.18 4.01
CA SER A 71 9.22 0.09 4.02
C SER A 71 8.44 1.20 3.28
N GLY A 72 7.90 0.89 2.10
CA GLY A 72 7.03 1.80 1.35
C GLY A 72 5.74 2.13 2.11
N LEU A 73 5.15 1.17 2.82
CA LEU A 73 4.00 1.40 3.70
C LEU A 73 4.33 2.41 4.80
N TYR A 74 5.46 2.27 5.50
CA TYR A 74 5.88 3.24 6.53
C TYR A 74 6.08 4.63 5.96
N SER A 75 6.71 4.74 4.80
CA SER A 75 6.87 6.02 4.10
C SER A 75 5.52 6.69 3.80
N LEU A 76 4.53 5.91 3.32
CA LEU A 76 3.16 6.42 3.11
C LEU A 76 2.47 6.83 4.42
N ILE A 77 2.67 6.07 5.50
CA ILE A 77 2.15 6.44 6.83
C ILE A 77 2.73 7.80 7.24
N PHE A 78 4.03 8.04 7.08
CA PHE A 78 4.64 9.34 7.44
C PHE A 78 4.20 10.51 6.54
N GLU A 79 3.82 10.25 5.30
CA GLU A 79 3.22 11.25 4.40
C GLU A 79 1.75 11.53 4.76
N SER A 80 1.05 10.56 5.36
CA SER A 80 -0.36 10.70 5.72
C SER A 80 -0.60 11.89 6.65
N ARG A 81 -1.71 12.59 6.40
CA ARG A 81 -2.17 13.70 7.24
C ARG A 81 -3.04 13.23 8.39
N LYS A 82 -3.33 11.93 8.52
CA LYS A 82 -4.13 11.39 9.62
C LYS A 82 -3.47 11.73 10.96
N PRO A 83 -4.24 12.16 11.97
CA PRO A 83 -3.70 12.38 13.32
C PRO A 83 -2.99 11.14 13.89
N ALA A 84 -3.44 9.94 13.52
CA ALA A 84 -2.81 8.68 13.89
C ALA A 84 -1.37 8.54 13.35
N ALA A 85 -1.12 8.96 12.10
CA ALA A 85 0.21 8.95 11.49
C ALA A 85 1.17 9.96 12.15
N LYS A 86 0.67 11.10 12.62
CA LYS A 86 1.49 12.10 13.34
C LYS A 86 2.12 11.53 14.61
N LYS A 87 1.53 10.50 15.24
CA LYS A 87 2.10 9.84 16.43
C LYS A 87 3.40 9.09 16.12
N PHE A 88 3.57 8.63 14.88
CA PHE A 88 4.77 7.90 14.47
C PHE A 88 5.90 8.83 14.00
N LYS A 89 5.59 10.07 13.59
CA LYS A 89 6.58 11.01 13.04
C LYS A 89 7.59 11.57 14.06
N ASN A 90 7.34 11.39 15.36
CA ASN A 90 8.15 11.95 16.46
C ASN A 90 8.72 10.86 17.40
N GLY A 91 8.79 9.59 16.95
CA GLY A 91 9.34 8.48 17.72
C GLY A 91 10.81 8.22 17.41
#